data_AF-A0A8B8F852-F1
#
_entry.id   AF-A0A8B8F852-F1
#
_cell.length_a   1.000
_cell.length_b   1.000
_cell.length_c   1.000
_cell.angle_alpha   90.00
_cell.angle_beta   90.00
_cell.angle_gamma   90.00
#
_symmetry.space_group_name_H-M   'P 1'
#
loop_
_entity.id
_entity.type
_entity.pdbx_description
1 polymer ?
#
loop_
_entity_poly.entity_id
_entity_poly.type
_entity_poly.pdbx_seq_one_letter_code
_entity_poly.pdbx_strand_id
1 'polypeptide(L)'
;MAIKLIAFAALVAGHMMVFAYPPEYSSYNAHDQYAHAPAPYSFEYGVHDPHTHDVKSQHESSDGHGNVKGSYSLLEADGSTRVVEYTADDVHGFNAVVKKVGSPYYHGQPSSADYHHGHQNVYPSGYHY
;
A
#
# COMPACT_ATOMS: atom_id res chain seq x y z
N MET A 1 13.32 16.75 16.18
CA MET A 1 12.21 15.79 16.06
C MET A 1 12.79 14.40 16.22
N ALA A 2 12.42 13.68 17.28
CA ALA A 2 13.05 12.42 17.68
C ALA A 2 12.43 11.24 16.91
N ILE A 3 13.29 10.50 16.21
CA ILE A 3 12.92 9.25 15.53
C ILE A 3 12.85 8.14 16.59
N LYS A 4 11.65 7.59 16.82
CA LYS A 4 11.48 6.41 17.66
C LYS A 4 11.75 5.17 16.81
N LEU A 5 12.94 4.60 16.98
CA LEU A 5 13.27 3.24 16.54
C LEU A 5 12.54 2.24 17.44
N ILE A 6 11.59 1.49 16.90
CA ILE A 6 11.04 0.33 17.59
C ILE A 6 11.92 -0.87 17.21
N ALA A 7 12.81 -1.23 18.13
CA ALA A 7 13.54 -2.49 18.09
C ALA A 7 12.56 -3.63 18.36
N PHE A 8 12.47 -4.61 17.45
CA PHE A 8 11.82 -5.88 17.75
C PHE A 8 12.85 -6.78 18.45
N ALA A 9 12.76 -6.83 19.77
CA ALA A 9 13.58 -7.68 20.62
C ALA A 9 13.20 -9.15 20.42
N ALA A 10 14.19 -9.96 20.10
CA ALA A 10 14.11 -11.41 20.24
C ALA A 10 13.98 -11.76 21.73
N LEU A 11 12.98 -12.56 22.08
CA LEU A 11 12.92 -13.23 23.38
C LEU A 11 12.58 -14.71 23.15
N VAL A 12 13.62 -15.53 23.20
CA VAL A 12 13.54 -16.97 23.37
C VAL A 12 13.55 -17.23 24.88
N ALA A 13 12.49 -17.83 25.41
CA ALA A 13 12.50 -18.45 26.73
C ALA A 13 11.64 -19.71 26.68
N GLY A 14 12.31 -20.86 26.79
CA GLY A 14 11.73 -22.18 26.62
C GLY A 14 10.84 -22.63 27.78
N HIS A 15 9.97 -23.58 27.48
CA HIS A 15 9.52 -24.61 28.41
C HIS A 15 9.60 -25.95 27.67
N MET A 16 10.68 -26.69 27.95
CA MET A 16 10.77 -28.13 27.67
C MET A 16 9.86 -28.84 28.67
N MET A 17 8.74 -29.41 28.20
CA MET A 17 8.10 -30.53 28.88
C MET A 17 8.09 -31.71 27.93
N VAL A 18 9.00 -32.64 28.21
CA VAL A 18 9.09 -33.96 27.59
C VAL A 18 7.90 -34.78 28.09
N PHE A 19 6.96 -35.09 27.19
CA PHE A 19 6.08 -36.24 27.35
C PHE A 19 6.44 -37.27 26.27
N ALA A 20 6.87 -38.44 26.74
CA ALA A 20 7.32 -39.55 25.92
C ALA A 20 6.15 -40.27 25.25
N TYR A 21 6.13 -40.25 23.92
CA TYR A 21 5.48 -41.25 23.06
C TYR A 21 6.32 -41.34 21.79
N PRO A 22 6.85 -42.51 21.38
CA PRO A 22 7.41 -42.64 20.05
C PRO A 22 6.25 -42.87 19.07
N PRO A 23 5.87 -41.90 18.21
CA PRO A 23 5.18 -42.27 17.00
C PRO A 23 6.19 -43.00 16.12
N GLU A 24 5.85 -44.22 15.76
CA GLU A 24 6.48 -44.99 14.70
C GLU A 24 6.41 -44.16 13.41
N TYR A 25 7.48 -43.45 13.08
CA TYR A 25 7.58 -42.73 11.81
C TYR A 25 7.82 -43.76 10.72
N SER A 26 6.72 -44.27 10.16
CA SER A 26 6.71 -44.92 8.87
C SER A 26 7.36 -43.95 7.88
N SER A 27 8.52 -44.33 7.35
CA SER A 27 9.22 -43.57 6.32
C SER A 27 8.35 -43.59 5.07
N TYR A 28 7.51 -42.57 4.90
CA TYR A 28 6.82 -42.36 3.64
C TYR A 28 7.88 -42.15 2.56
N ASN A 29 7.86 -43.10 1.62
CA ASN A 29 8.72 -43.16 0.46
C ASN A 29 8.88 -41.79 -0.20
N ALA A 30 10.14 -41.46 -0.47
CA ALA A 30 10.59 -40.29 -1.21
C ALA A 30 10.25 -40.40 -2.71
N HIS A 31 8.97 -40.39 -3.04
CA HIS A 31 8.47 -40.35 -4.42
C HIS A 31 7.31 -39.37 -4.50
N ASP A 32 7.68 -38.10 -4.70
CA ASP A 32 6.97 -37.06 -5.47
C ASP A 32 7.39 -35.66 -4.97
N GLN A 33 8.71 -35.41 -4.92
CA GLN A 33 9.22 -34.05 -4.99
C GLN A 33 9.07 -33.57 -6.44
N TYR A 34 7.83 -33.41 -6.92
CA TYR A 34 7.61 -32.47 -7.99
C TYR A 34 7.88 -31.10 -7.40
N ALA A 35 9.09 -30.61 -7.62
CA ALA A 35 9.46 -29.23 -7.38
C ALA A 35 8.47 -28.35 -8.15
N HIS A 36 7.44 -27.84 -7.46
CA HIS A 36 6.67 -26.71 -7.95
C HIS A 36 7.59 -25.48 -7.87
N ALA A 37 8.54 -25.39 -8.80
CA ALA A 37 9.21 -24.14 -9.07
C ALA A 37 8.13 -23.09 -9.41
N PRO A 38 8.24 -21.85 -8.92
CA PRO A 38 7.31 -20.79 -9.28
C PRO A 38 7.23 -20.66 -10.81
N ALA A 39 6.02 -20.55 -11.35
CA ALA A 39 5.84 -20.25 -12.76
C ALA A 39 5.99 -18.74 -13.01
N PRO A 40 6.51 -18.32 -14.17
CA PRO A 40 6.46 -16.92 -14.58
C PRO A 40 5.01 -16.42 -14.61
N TYR A 41 4.82 -15.15 -14.26
CA TYR A 41 3.51 -14.50 -14.35
C TYR A 41 3.64 -13.05 -14.80
N SER A 42 2.54 -12.50 -15.28
CA SER A 42 2.38 -11.07 -15.51
C SER A 42 0.92 -10.70 -15.28
N PHE A 43 0.68 -9.57 -14.61
CA PHE A 43 -0.66 -9.01 -14.48
C PHE A 43 -0.60 -7.48 -14.56
N GLU A 44 -1.73 -6.90 -14.90
CA GLU A 44 -1.96 -5.46 -14.84
C GLU A 44 -3.42 -5.18 -14.50
N TYR A 45 -3.66 -4.04 -13.84
CA TYR A 45 -5.00 -3.51 -13.65
C TYR A 45 -4.95 -1.98 -13.53
N GLY A 46 -6.10 -1.35 -13.75
CA GLY A 46 -6.26 0.08 -13.57
C GLY A 46 -7.67 0.43 -13.13
N VAL A 47 -7.79 1.52 -12.38
CA VAL A 47 -9.05 2.15 -12.00
C VAL A 47 -9.00 3.61 -12.45
N HIS A 48 -10.07 4.04 -13.10
CA HIS A 48 -10.32 5.44 -13.43
C HIS A 48 -11.81 5.70 -13.22
N ASP A 49 -12.15 6.09 -11.99
CA ASP A 49 -13.53 6.37 -11.58
C ASP A 49 -13.71 7.87 -11.29
N PRO A 50 -14.39 8.62 -12.18
CA PRO A 50 -14.66 10.04 -11.98
C PRO A 50 -15.59 10.34 -10.81
N HIS A 51 -16.40 9.38 -10.35
CA HIS A 51 -17.34 9.61 -9.25
C HIS A 51 -16.63 9.58 -7.90
N THR A 52 -15.80 8.56 -7.68
CA THR A 52 -15.00 8.43 -6.45
C THR A 52 -13.66 9.17 -6.52
N HIS A 53 -13.27 9.66 -7.70
CA HIS A 53 -11.97 10.26 -8.01
C HIS A 53 -10.79 9.28 -7.81
N ASP A 54 -11.06 7.97 -7.86
CA ASP A 54 -10.06 6.93 -7.75
C ASP A 54 -9.36 6.74 -9.10
N VAL A 55 -8.09 7.12 -9.15
CA VAL A 55 -7.22 6.95 -10.32
C VAL A 55 -5.95 6.23 -9.89
N LYS A 56 -5.83 4.98 -10.30
CA LYS A 56 -4.66 4.13 -10.00
C LYS A 56 -4.39 3.12 -11.10
N SER A 57 -3.15 2.66 -11.18
CA SER A 57 -2.76 1.55 -12.03
C SER A 57 -1.70 0.70 -11.36
N GLN A 58 -1.59 -0.56 -11.73
CA GLN A 58 -0.50 -1.44 -11.33
C GLN A 58 -0.19 -2.40 -12.47
N HIS A 59 1.11 -2.70 -12.63
CA HIS A 59 1.57 -3.85 -13.39
C HIS A 59 2.69 -4.55 -12.64
N GLU A 60 2.77 -5.87 -12.75
CA GLU A 60 3.85 -6.66 -12.18
C GLU A 60 4.11 -7.90 -13.03
N SER A 61 5.36 -8.33 -13.06
CA SER A 61 5.77 -9.59 -13.67
C SER A 61 6.83 -10.27 -12.82
N SER A 62 6.80 -11.60 -12.82
CA SER A 62 7.89 -12.44 -12.31
C SER A 62 8.37 -13.39 -13.39
N ASP A 63 9.67 -13.69 -13.37
CA ASP A 63 10.28 -14.69 -14.24
C ASP A 63 10.19 -16.13 -13.71
N GLY A 64 9.54 -16.34 -12.55
CA GLY A 64 9.43 -17.65 -11.91
C GLY A 64 10.72 -18.11 -11.18
N HIS A 65 11.76 -17.28 -11.17
CA HIS A 65 13.07 -17.59 -10.59
C HIS A 65 13.43 -16.65 -9.43
N GLY A 66 12.43 -16.10 -8.75
CA GLY A 66 12.62 -15.17 -7.63
C GLY A 66 12.78 -13.72 -8.05
N ASN A 67 12.86 -13.41 -9.36
CA ASN A 67 12.89 -12.02 -9.82
C ASN A 67 11.47 -11.49 -10.06
N VAL A 68 11.17 -10.34 -9.49
CA VAL A 68 9.91 -9.61 -9.68
C VAL A 68 10.23 -8.18 -10.09
N LYS A 69 9.45 -7.63 -11.01
CA LYS A 69 9.46 -6.20 -11.35
C LYS A 69 8.04 -5.70 -11.54
N GLY A 70 7.79 -4.47 -11.13
CA GLY A 70 6.49 -3.85 -11.33
C GLY A 70 6.50 -2.36 -11.08
N SER A 71 5.34 -1.76 -11.32
CA SER A 71 5.07 -0.39 -10.91
C SER A 71 3.61 -0.22 -10.55
N TYR A 72 3.33 0.70 -9.63
CA TYR A 72 1.99 1.22 -9.42
C TYR A 72 1.97 2.74 -9.46
N SER A 73 0.82 3.30 -9.84
CA SER A 73 0.52 4.72 -9.77
C SER A 73 -0.73 4.98 -8.93
N LEU A 74 -0.73 6.07 -8.19
CA LEU A 74 -1.87 6.53 -7.39
C LEU A 74 -1.98 8.05 -7.48
N LEU A 75 -3.13 8.55 -7.90
CA LEU A 75 -3.49 9.96 -7.74
C LEU A 75 -3.72 10.23 -6.24
N GLU A 76 -2.89 11.09 -5.65
CA GLU A 76 -2.98 11.48 -4.26
C GLU A 76 -4.02 12.58 -4.04
N ALA A 77 -4.46 12.74 -2.80
CA ALA A 77 -5.46 13.75 -2.43
C ALA A 77 -5.02 15.20 -2.71
N ASP A 78 -3.71 15.45 -2.78
CA ASP A 78 -3.18 16.76 -3.17
C ASP A 78 -3.11 16.96 -4.69
N GLY A 79 -3.61 16.01 -5.48
CA GLY A 79 -3.63 16.04 -6.94
C GLY A 79 -2.30 15.69 -7.62
N SER A 80 -1.25 15.41 -6.85
CA SER A 80 -0.05 14.79 -7.41
C SER A 80 -0.28 13.31 -7.69
N THR A 81 0.57 12.71 -8.53
CA THR A 81 0.59 11.27 -8.74
C THR A 81 1.83 10.68 -8.09
N ARG A 82 1.63 9.75 -7.15
CA ARG A 82 2.69 8.87 -6.68
C ARG A 82 2.91 7.78 -7.71
N VAL A 83 4.15 7.61 -8.15
CA VAL A 83 4.59 6.49 -8.99
C VAL A 83 5.65 5.72 -8.22
N VAL A 84 5.46 4.41 -8.08
CA VAL A 84 6.44 3.54 -7.46
C VAL A 84 6.87 2.50 -8.47
N GLU A 85 8.17 2.45 -8.75
CA GLU A 85 8.80 1.41 -9.55
C GLU A 85 9.55 0.48 -8.58
N TYR A 86 9.37 -0.82 -8.71
CA TYR A 86 9.95 -1.77 -7.76
C TYR A 86 10.51 -3.02 -8.42
N THR A 87 11.49 -3.61 -7.76
CA THR A 87 12.10 -4.89 -8.09
C THR A 87 12.28 -5.73 -6.83
N ALA A 88 12.28 -7.05 -6.98
CA ALA A 88 12.71 -7.98 -5.93
C ALA A 88 13.57 -9.09 -6.55
N ASP A 89 14.63 -9.48 -5.85
CA ASP A 89 15.48 -10.62 -6.20
C ASP A 89 16.13 -11.22 -4.93
N ASP A 90 16.72 -12.41 -5.05
CA ASP A 90 17.31 -13.15 -3.93
C ASP A 90 18.60 -12.51 -3.36
N VAL A 91 19.23 -11.58 -4.10
CA VAL A 91 20.52 -10.96 -3.74
C VAL A 91 20.31 -9.62 -3.02
N HIS A 92 19.44 -8.76 -3.56
CA HIS A 92 19.20 -7.39 -3.09
C HIS A 92 17.88 -7.25 -2.33
N GLY A 93 17.03 -8.28 -2.33
CA GLY A 93 15.69 -8.22 -1.77
C GLY A 93 14.81 -7.22 -2.52
N PHE A 94 13.77 -6.73 -1.84
CA PHE A 94 12.85 -5.74 -2.40
C PHE A 94 13.47 -4.35 -2.41
N ASN A 95 13.42 -3.68 -3.56
CA ASN A 95 13.86 -2.31 -3.77
C ASN A 95 12.78 -1.52 -4.51
N ALA A 96 12.55 -0.27 -4.10
CA ALA A 96 11.56 0.59 -4.73
C ALA A 96 12.05 2.02 -4.87
N VAL A 97 11.74 2.64 -6.01
CA VAL A 97 11.94 4.06 -6.28
C VAL A 97 10.58 4.73 -6.30
N VAL A 98 10.38 5.68 -5.39
CA VAL A 98 9.15 6.46 -5.28
C VAL A 98 9.35 7.82 -5.92
N LYS A 99 8.49 8.16 -6.87
CA LYS A 99 8.45 9.46 -7.56
C LYS A 99 7.11 10.11 -7.27
N LYS A 100 7.13 11.43 -7.06
CA LYS A 100 5.93 12.26 -6.96
C LYS A 100 5.89 13.17 -8.18
N VAL A 101 4.87 13.02 -9.00
CA VAL A 101 4.70 13.72 -10.29
C VAL A 101 3.54 14.71 -10.18
N GLY A 102 3.72 15.92 -10.70
CA GLY A 102 2.73 17.00 -10.60
C GLY A 102 2.90 17.86 -9.34
N SER A 103 2.39 19.09 -9.40
CA SER A 103 2.37 19.99 -8.24
C SER A 103 1.18 19.62 -7.35
N PRO A 104 1.37 19.51 -6.03
CA PRO A 104 0.26 19.54 -5.10
C PRO A 104 -0.60 20.77 -5.40
N TYR A 105 -1.92 20.61 -5.48
CA TYR A 105 -2.84 21.72 -5.27
C TYR A 105 -2.64 22.19 -3.84
N TYR A 106 -1.70 23.12 -3.65
CA TYR A 106 -1.70 23.96 -2.48
C TYR A 106 -3.01 24.74 -2.54
N HIS A 107 -4.02 24.27 -1.80
CA HIS A 107 -5.07 25.17 -1.35
C HIS A 107 -4.35 26.32 -0.67
N GLY A 108 -4.29 27.46 -1.36
CA GLY A 108 -3.85 28.70 -0.77
C GLY A 108 -4.54 28.83 0.57
N GLN A 109 -3.78 29.24 1.57
CA GLN A 109 -4.32 29.77 2.81
C GLN A 109 -5.59 30.57 2.51
N PRO A 110 -6.61 30.57 3.38
CA PRO A 110 -7.72 31.50 3.22
C PRO A 110 -7.12 32.89 3.05
N SER A 111 -7.21 33.43 1.84
CA SER A 111 -6.94 34.83 1.61
C SER A 111 -7.88 35.53 2.56
N SER A 112 -7.35 36.32 3.48
CA SER A 112 -8.12 37.32 4.21
C SER A 112 -8.61 38.35 3.19
N ALA A 113 -9.56 37.93 2.36
CA ALA A 113 -10.37 38.79 1.53
C ALA A 113 -11.38 39.41 2.49
N ASP A 114 -11.00 40.58 3.00
CA ASP A 114 -11.87 41.72 3.23
C ASP A 114 -13.36 41.35 3.42
N TYR A 115 -13.74 41.09 4.68
CA TYR A 115 -15.14 40.98 5.09
C TYR A 115 -15.79 42.38 5.01
N HIS A 116 -16.11 42.82 3.80
CA HIS A 116 -17.02 43.91 3.55
C HIS A 116 -18.16 43.42 2.67
N HIS A 117 -19.10 42.69 3.27
CA HIS A 117 -20.45 42.54 2.74
C HIS A 117 -21.45 42.82 3.87
N GLY A 118 -21.80 44.10 4.00
CA GLY A 118 -22.99 44.51 4.70
C GLY A 118 -24.21 44.00 3.94
N HIS A 119 -24.93 43.07 4.52
CA HIS A 119 -26.31 42.81 4.16
C HIS A 119 -27.14 42.75 5.45
N GLN A 120 -28.01 43.76 5.56
CA GLN A 120 -29.03 43.89 6.59
C GLN A 120 -29.96 42.68 6.52
N ASN A 121 -30.05 41.91 7.60
CA ASN A 121 -31.11 40.92 7.76
C ASN A 121 -32.40 41.63 8.17
N VAL A 122 -33.26 41.90 7.19
CA VAL A 122 -34.68 42.19 7.43
C VAL A 122 -35.39 40.85 7.48
N TYR A 123 -35.91 40.45 8.65
CA TYR A 123 -36.77 39.28 8.79
C TYR A 123 -38.18 39.59 8.25
N PRO A 124 -38.78 38.75 7.39
CA PRO A 124 -40.22 38.69 7.28
C PRO A 124 -40.74 37.56 8.18
N SER A 125 -41.48 37.97 9.19
CA SER A 125 -42.35 37.17 10.03
C SER A 125 -43.51 36.57 9.23
N GLY A 126 -43.86 35.31 9.52
CA GLY A 126 -45.26 34.89 9.56
C GLY A 126 -45.70 33.88 8.52
N TYR A 127 -45.96 32.66 8.98
CA TYR A 127 -47.00 31.80 8.42
C TYR A 127 -48.38 32.42 8.74
N HIS A 128 -49.24 32.58 7.73
CA HIS A 128 -50.70 32.59 7.92
C HIS A 128 -51.37 32.06 6.63
N TYR A 129 -52.14 30.97 6.83
CA TYR A 129 -53.09 30.22 5.99
C TYR A 129 -53.00 30.27 4.46
#